data_AF-A0A375FU04-F1
#
_entry.id   AF-A0A375FU04-F1
#
_cell.length_a   1.000
_cell.length_b   1.000
_cell.length_c   1.000
_cell.angle_alpha   90.00
_cell.angle_beta   90.00
_cell.angle_gamma   90.00
#
_symmetry.space_group_name_H-M   'P 1'
#
loop_
_entity.id
_entity.type
_entity.pdbx_description
1 polymer ?
#
loop_
_entity_poly.entity_id
_entity_poly.type
_entity_poly.pdbx_seq_one_letter_code
_entity_poly.pdbx_strand_id
1 'polypeptide(L)'
;MTTPPFAWPKDVTAERELMPGGTFVYHLSHAAIGKLGRILLTPARGGGARLDCEVYAEGPASVIERRRTMIEPLARALSAKLGGR
;
A
#
# COMPACT_ATOMS: atom_id res chain seq x y z
N MET A 1 22.96 -0.21 -10.44
CA MET A 1 21.73 -0.48 -11.21
C MET A 1 20.57 0.09 -10.41
N THR A 2 19.90 1.13 -10.90
CA THR A 2 18.73 1.72 -10.24
C THR A 2 17.51 0.85 -10.52
N THR A 3 16.91 0.26 -9.48
CA THR A 3 15.65 -0.47 -9.62
C THR A 3 14.57 0.49 -10.14
N PRO A 4 13.82 0.14 -11.20
CA PRO A 4 12.78 1.01 -11.71
C PRO A 4 11.73 1.28 -10.61
N PRO A 5 11.15 2.50 -10.58
CA PRO A 5 10.16 2.86 -9.58
C PRO A 5 8.97 1.90 -9.63
N PHE A 6 8.36 1.64 -8.48
CA PHE A 6 7.14 0.84 -8.41
C PHE A 6 6.04 1.54 -9.20
N ALA A 7 5.44 0.82 -10.16
CA ALA A 7 4.30 1.31 -10.92
C ALA A 7 3.02 0.75 -10.32
N TRP A 8 2.10 1.63 -9.92
CA TRP A 8 0.75 1.23 -9.53
C TRP A 8 0.01 0.65 -10.74
N PRO A 9 -0.89 -0.33 -10.55
CA PRO A 9 -1.81 -0.74 -11.61
C PRO A 9 -2.59 0.46 -12.14
N LYS A 10 -2.91 0.45 -13.43
CA LYS A 10 -3.58 1.57 -14.11
C LYS A 10 -4.89 2.03 -13.44
N ASP A 11 -5.61 1.11 -12.80
CA ASP A 11 -6.92 1.36 -12.20
C ASP A 11 -6.80 1.71 -10.70
N VAL A 12 -5.57 1.80 -10.17
CA VAL A 12 -5.28 2.12 -8.77
C VAL A 12 -4.57 3.47 -8.68
N THR A 13 -5.09 4.36 -7.85
CA THR A 13 -4.44 5.61 -7.47
C THR A 13 -3.92 5.51 -6.04
N ALA A 14 -2.81 6.20 -5.78
CA ALA A 14 -2.18 6.26 -4.48
C ALA A 14 -1.90 7.71 -4.10
N GLU A 15 -2.54 8.19 -3.05
CA GLU A 15 -2.28 9.51 -2.46
C GLU A 15 -1.30 9.35 -1.29
N ARG A 16 -0.21 10.12 -1.32
CA ARG A 16 0.84 10.04 -0.30
C ARG A 16 0.71 11.15 0.73
N GLU A 17 0.71 10.76 1.98
CA GLU A 17 0.73 11.63 3.15
C GLU A 17 1.98 11.34 4.01
N LEU A 18 2.64 12.39 4.51
CA LEU A 18 3.74 12.27 5.46
C LEU A 18 3.22 12.54 6.88
N MET A 19 3.29 11.53 7.73
CA MET A 19 2.87 11.61 9.12
C MET A 19 4.02 12.04 10.06
N PRO A 20 3.71 12.61 11.23
CA PRO A 20 4.69 12.83 12.29
C PRO A 20 5.47 11.55 12.60
N GLY A 21 6.79 11.66 12.79
CA GLY A 21 7.67 10.51 12.99
C GLY A 21 8.25 9.90 11.72
N GLY A 22 7.96 10.49 10.54
CA GLY A 22 8.59 10.10 9.27
C GLY A 22 7.93 8.93 8.56
N THR A 23 6.76 8.48 9.04
CA THR A 23 5.97 7.46 8.37
C THR A 23 5.29 8.03 7.13
N PHE A 24 5.46 7.37 5.99
CA PHE A 24 4.66 7.67 4.80
C PHE A 24 3.42 6.80 4.77
N VAL A 25 2.26 7.40 4.59
CA VAL A 25 0.98 6.71 4.40
C VAL A 25 0.55 6.88 2.95
N TYR A 26 0.17 5.78 2.31
CA TYR A 26 -0.33 5.76 0.94
C TYR A 26 -1.79 5.30 0.97
N HIS A 27 -2.72 6.22 0.75
CA HIS A 27 -4.14 5.93 0.66
C HIS A 27 -4.45 5.44 -0.75
N LEU A 28 -4.98 4.21 -0.85
CA LEU A 28 -5.19 3.55 -2.13
C LEU A 28 -6.68 3.56 -2.50
N SER A 29 -6.96 3.92 -3.75
CA SER A 29 -8.29 3.86 -4.34
C SER A 29 -8.26 3.15 -5.68
N HIS A 30 -9.35 2.46 -6.02
CA HIS A 30 -9.55 1.78 -7.30
C HIS A 30 -10.73 2.38 -8.05
N ALA A 31 -10.60 2.59 -9.35
CA ALA A 31 -11.60 3.26 -10.18
C ALA A 31 -13.02 2.64 -10.05
N ALA A 32 -13.11 1.31 -9.97
CA ALA A 32 -14.40 0.60 -9.92
C ALA A 32 -15.02 0.43 -8.53
N ILE A 33 -14.22 0.39 -7.45
CA ILE A 33 -14.72 0.03 -6.10
C ILE A 33 -14.41 1.10 -5.04
N GLY A 34 -13.79 2.20 -5.45
CA GLY A 34 -13.42 3.30 -4.57
C GLY A 34 -12.27 2.94 -3.64
N LYS A 35 -12.35 3.40 -2.40
CA LYS A 35 -11.26 3.25 -1.41
C LYS A 35 -10.95 1.77 -1.15
N LEU A 36 -9.68 1.40 -1.22
CA LEU A 36 -9.20 0.04 -0.94
C LEU A 36 -8.70 -0.10 0.49
N GLY A 37 -7.94 0.88 0.94
CA GLY A 37 -7.19 0.81 2.19
C GLY A 37 -5.98 1.73 2.14
N ARG A 38 -4.97 1.40 2.93
CA ARG A 38 -3.72 2.16 2.98
C ARG A 38 -2.50 1.28 3.19
N ILE A 39 -1.37 1.73 2.67
CA ILE A 39 -0.06 1.16 2.94
C ILE A 39 0.73 2.16 3.80
N LEU A 40 1.35 1.68 4.87
CA LEU A 40 2.19 2.49 5.75
C LEU A 40 3.65 2.04 5.58
N LEU A 41 4.54 3.00 5.33
CA LEU A 41 5.98 2.82 5.35
C LEU A 41 6.56 3.55 6.55
N THR A 42 6.87 2.78 7.59
CA THR A 42 7.40 3.30 8.86
C THR A 42 8.91 3.07 8.92
N PRO A 43 9.74 4.11 9.09
CA PRO A 43 11.18 3.96 9.27
C PRO A 43 11.50 3.07 10.49
N ALA A 44 12.43 2.13 10.35
CA ALA A 44 12.86 1.26 11.44
C ALA A 44 14.17 1.76 12.09
N ARG A 45 14.26 1.67 13.43
CA ARG A 45 15.50 1.96 14.19
C ARG A 45 16.53 0.87 13.87
N GLY A 46 17.41 1.13 12.90
CA GLY A 46 18.36 0.13 12.39
C GLY A 46 18.56 0.22 10.88
N GLY A 47 17.79 1.08 10.19
CA GLY A 47 17.80 1.18 8.74
C GLY A 47 16.69 0.33 8.11
N GLY A 48 16.27 0.73 6.91
CA GLY A 48 15.11 0.14 6.25
C GLY A 48 13.77 0.72 6.74
N ALA A 49 12.69 0.06 6.33
CA ALA A 49 11.32 0.46 6.67
C ALA A 49 10.45 -0.78 6.89
N ARG A 50 9.53 -0.68 7.83
CA ARG A 50 8.42 -1.61 8.00
C ARG A 50 7.30 -1.20 7.04
N LEU A 51 6.78 -2.17 6.30
CA LEU A 51 5.62 -2.00 5.44
C LEU A 51 4.43 -2.68 6.10
N ASP A 52 3.40 -1.91 6.43
CA ASP A 52 2.11 -2.41 6.89
C ASP A 52 1.03 -2.14 5.82
N CYS A 53 0.05 -3.04 5.72
CA CYS A 53 -1.05 -2.94 4.78
C CYS A 53 -2.37 -3.07 5.54
N GLU A 54 -3.22 -2.07 5.41
CA GLU A 54 -4.53 -2.03 6.05
C GLU A 54 -5.63 -1.97 4.99
N VAL A 55 -6.62 -2.85 5.12
CA VAL A 55 -7.79 -2.90 4.22
C VAL A 55 -8.92 -2.10 4.84
N TYR A 56 -9.61 -1.25 4.06
CA TYR A 56 -10.81 -0.59 4.57
C TYR A 56 -11.94 -1.60 4.78
N ALA A 57 -12.33 -1.81 6.04
CA ALA A 57 -13.34 -2.76 6.45
C ALA A 57 -14.76 -2.14 6.56
N GLU A 58 -15.15 -1.33 5.57
CA GLU A 58 -16.47 -0.70 5.52
C GLU A 58 -17.39 -1.40 4.51
N GLY A 59 -18.61 -1.76 4.93
CA GLY A 59 -19.63 -2.36 4.07
C GLY A 59 -19.73 -3.89 4.16
N PRO A 60 -20.43 -4.53 3.20
CA PRO A 60 -20.63 -5.98 3.20
C PRO A 60 -19.33 -6.78 3.09
N ALA A 61 -19.30 -7.99 3.66
CA ALA A 61 -18.13 -8.87 3.63
C ALA A 61 -17.59 -9.11 2.21
N SER A 62 -18.47 -9.23 1.21
CA SER A 62 -18.07 -9.38 -0.20
C SER A 62 -17.27 -8.19 -0.75
N VAL A 63 -17.57 -6.97 -0.30
CA VAL A 63 -16.82 -5.76 -0.67
C VAL A 63 -15.47 -5.73 0.04
N ILE A 64 -15.44 -6.09 1.31
CA ILE A 64 -14.20 -6.15 2.11
C ILE A 64 -13.22 -7.18 1.51
N GLU A 65 -13.71 -8.39 1.19
CA GLU A 65 -12.91 -9.41 0.52
C GLU A 65 -12.43 -8.94 -0.85
N ARG A 66 -13.28 -8.25 -1.63
CA ARG A 66 -12.86 -7.70 -2.92
C ARG A 66 -11.76 -6.63 -2.79
N ARG A 67 -11.79 -5.80 -1.75
CA ARG A 67 -10.70 -4.86 -1.47
C ARG A 67 -9.42 -5.61 -1.11
N ARG A 68 -9.53 -6.64 -0.27
CA ARG A 68 -8.41 -7.48 0.16
C ARG A 68 -7.71 -8.14 -1.02
N THR A 69 -8.45 -8.75 -1.95
CA THR A 69 -7.88 -9.39 -3.14
C THR A 69 -7.15 -8.41 -4.06
N MET A 70 -7.48 -7.11 -4.01
CA MET A 70 -6.78 -6.08 -4.78
C MET A 70 -5.55 -5.52 -4.06
N ILE A 71 -5.66 -5.21 -2.76
CA ILE A 71 -4.60 -4.49 -2.03
C ILE A 71 -3.46 -5.38 -1.58
N GLU A 72 -3.73 -6.63 -1.17
CA GLU A 72 -2.68 -7.51 -0.66
C GLU A 72 -1.61 -7.86 -1.71
N PRO A 73 -1.95 -8.18 -2.98
CA PRO A 73 -0.92 -8.40 -4.00
C PRO A 73 -0.03 -7.17 -4.21
N LEU A 74 -0.58 -5.96 -4.08
CA LEU A 74 0.17 -4.71 -4.21
C LEU A 74 1.15 -4.54 -3.06
N ALA A 75 0.71 -4.80 -1.83
CA ALA A 75 1.57 -4.77 -0.65
C ALA A 75 2.71 -5.80 -0.77
N ARG A 76 2.41 -7.02 -1.25
CA ARG A 76 3.42 -8.06 -1.51
C ARG A 76 4.44 -7.63 -2.57
N ALA A 77 3.98 -7.09 -3.70
CA ALA A 77 4.84 -6.62 -4.78
C ALA A 77 5.73 -5.45 -4.33
N LEU A 78 5.18 -4.53 -3.54
CA LEU A 78 5.93 -3.40 -2.98
C LEU A 78 6.96 -3.87 -1.95
N SER A 79 6.58 -4.80 -1.06
CA SER A 79 7.49 -5.41 -0.09
C SER A 79 8.67 -6.11 -0.78
N ALA A 80 8.41 -6.90 -1.83
CA ALA A 80 9.47 -7.57 -2.60
C ALA A 80 10.43 -6.58 -3.26
N LYS A 81 9.92 -5.44 -3.78
CA LYS A 81 10.74 -4.38 -4.35
C LYS A 81 11.59 -3.64 -3.31
N LEU A 82 11.07 -3.46 -2.10
CA LEU A 82 11.76 -2.74 -1.02
C LEU A 82 12.74 -3.64 -0.24
N GLY A 83 12.44 -4.93 -0.11
CA GLY A 83 13.23 -5.93 0.63
C GLY A 83 14.37 -6.56 -0.15
N GLY A 84 14.46 -6.34 -1.47
CA GLY A 84 15.53 -6.88 -2.32
C GLY A 84 16.85 -6.11 -2.23
N ARG A 85 17.41 -5.96 -1.02
CA ARG A 85 18.80 -5.49 -0.82
C ARG A 85 19.71 -6.63 -0.41
#